data_AF-A0A5R9E4V0-F1
#
_entry.id   AF-A0A5R9E4V0-F1
#
_cell.length_a   1.000
_cell.length_b   1.000
_cell.length_c   1.000
_cell.angle_alpha   90.00
_cell.angle_beta   90.00
_cell.angle_gamma   90.00
#
_symmetry.space_group_name_H-M   'P 1'
#
loop_
_entity.id
_entity.type
_entity.pdbx_description
1 polymer ?
#
loop_
_entity_poly.entity_id
_entity_poly.type
_entity_poly.pdbx_seq_one_letter_code
_entity_poly.pdbx_strand_id
1 'polypeptide(L)' 'MIRPISGPPSARHLICSLAAVVLITVGWYAAQPVYTDCVFFGGPDYSYDDAVADGQCPPSQMRWETWIS' A
#
# COMPACT_ATOMS: atom_id res chain seq x y z
N MET A 1 -25.01 40.69 8.31
CA MET A 1 -24.51 39.76 9.34
C MET A 1 -24.38 38.39 8.70
N ILE A 2 -23.15 37.89 8.51
CA ILE A 2 -22.88 36.57 7.92
C ILE A 2 -23.01 35.55 9.05
N ARG A 3 -24.00 34.66 8.97
CA ARG A 3 -24.11 33.53 9.90
C ARG A 3 -23.15 32.43 9.44
N PRO A 4 -22.38 31.79 10.34
CA PRO A 4 -21.60 30.62 9.98
C PRO A 4 -22.56 29.49 9.59
N ILE A 5 -22.36 28.92 8.40
CA ILE A 5 -23.22 27.88 7.79
C ILE A 5 -22.95 26.49 8.39
N SER A 6 -21.83 26.29 9.06
CA SER A 6 -21.46 25.01 9.66
C SER A 6 -21.71 25.02 11.17
N GLY A 7 -22.77 24.33 11.61
CA GLY A 7 -22.87 23.86 12.99
C GLY A 7 -21.73 22.88 13.32
N PRO A 8 -21.48 22.58 14.61
CA PRO A 8 -20.42 21.66 14.99
C PRO A 8 -20.62 20.30 14.30
N PRO A 9 -19.57 19.71 13.70
CA PRO A 9 -19.69 18.42 13.04
C PRO A 9 -20.17 17.39 14.06
N SER A 10 -21.20 16.61 13.72
CA SER A 10 -21.67 15.57 14.64
C SER A 10 -20.57 14.51 14.80
N ALA A 11 -20.45 13.94 15.99
CA ALA A 11 -19.45 12.91 16.29
C ALA A 11 -19.48 11.76 15.27
N ARG A 12 -20.65 11.45 14.70
CA ARG A 12 -20.82 10.45 13.64
C ARG A 12 -20.03 10.80 12.37
N HIS A 13 -20.06 12.05 11.91
CA HIS A 13 -19.30 12.46 10.72
C HIS A 13 -17.79 12.38 10.98
N LEU A 14 -17.36 12.74 12.19
CA LEU A 14 -15.96 12.70 12.60
C LEU A 14 -15.44 11.25 12.67
N ILE A 15 -16.23 10.33 13.22
CA ILE A 15 -15.89 8.90 13.24
C ILE A 15 -15.85 8.34 11.83
N CYS A 16 -16.83 8.65 10.98
CA CYS A 16 -16.85 8.18 9.60
C CYS A 16 -15.65 8.71 8.80
N SER A 17 -15.27 9.98 8.96
CA SER A 17 -14.11 10.54 8.25
C SER A 17 -12.81 9.90 8.72
N LEU A 18 -12.63 9.71 10.03
CA LEU A 18 -11.46 9.00 10.56
C LEU A 18 -11.40 7.56 10.07
N ALA A 19 -12.52 6.83 10.09
CA ALA A 19 -12.58 5.48 9.56
C ALA A 19 -12.22 5.43 8.07
N ALA A 20 -12.73 6.37 7.26
CA ALA A 20 -12.39 6.45 5.85
C ALA A 20 -10.90 6.70 5.64
N VAL A 21 -10.29 7.62 6.41
CA VAL A 21 -8.84 7.89 6.34
C VAL A 21 -8.04 6.63 6.67
N VAL A 22 -8.40 5.92 7.75
CA VAL A 22 -7.71 4.68 8.13
C VAL A 22 -7.84 3.61 7.05
N LEU A 23 -9.03 3.41 6.48
CA LEU A 23 -9.23 2.42 5.42
C LEU A 23 -8.42 2.76 4.16
N ILE A 24 -8.37 4.04 3.79
CA ILE A 24 -7.59 4.49 2.62
C ILE A 24 -6.09 4.30 2.86
N THR A 25 -5.57 4.69 4.02
CA THR A 25 -4.14 4.57 4.31
C THR A 25 -3.70 3.11 4.41
N VAL A 26 -4.47 2.27 5.11
CA VAL A 26 -4.19 0.84 5.22
C VAL A 26 -4.34 0.16 3.86
N GLY A 27 -5.38 0.48 3.09
CA GLY A 27 -5.58 -0.06 1.75
C GLY A 27 -4.45 0.31 0.79
N TRP A 28 -4.00 1.58 0.83
CA TRP A 28 -2.84 2.01 0.05
C TRP A 28 -1.57 1.26 0.45
N TYR A 29 -1.32 1.10 1.75
CA TYR A 29 -0.15 0.40 2.26
C TYR A 29 -0.17 -1.10 1.91
N ALA A 30 -1.35 -1.72 1.99
CA ALA A 30 -1.61 -3.11 1.60
C ALA A 30 -1.32 -3.36 0.11
N ALA A 31 -1.59 -2.39 -0.75
CA ALA A 31 -1.39 -2.48 -2.20
C ALA A 31 0.06 -2.22 -2.65
N GLN A 32 0.97 -1.84 -1.75
CA GLN A 32 2.38 -1.65 -2.13
C GLN A 32 3.03 -2.99 -2.49
N PRO A 33 3.87 -3.03 -3.54
CA PRO A 33 4.63 -4.22 -3.87
C PRO A 33 5.73 -4.46 -2.82
N VAL A 34 5.90 -5.71 -2.44
CA VAL A 34 7.00 -6.17 -1.59
C VAL A 34 7.89 -7.08 -2.43
N TYR A 35 9.17 -6.72 -2.50
CA TYR A 35 10.20 -7.55 -3.12
C TYR A 35 10.69 -8.55 -2.09
N THR A 36 10.70 -9.82 -2.48
CA THR A 36 11.22 -10.90 -1.64
C THR A 36 12.74 -10.88 -1.68
N ASP A 37 13.39 -11.22 -0.56
CA ASP A 37 14.85 -11.34 -0.49
C ASP A 37 15.32 -12.45 -1.45
N CYS A 38 15.73 -12.05 -2.64
CA CYS A 38 16.27 -12.91 -3.67
C CYS A 38 17.68 -12.44 -4.01
N VAL A 39 18.64 -13.37 -3.97
CA VAL A 39 20.03 -13.10 -4.36
C VAL A 39 20.24 -13.66 -5.75
N PHE A 40 20.45 -12.79 -6.73
CA PHE A 40 20.79 -13.15 -8.10
C PHE A 40 22.13 -12.54 -8.48
N PHE A 41 22.89 -13.24 -9.32
CA PHE A 41 24.18 -12.76 -9.81
C PHE A 41 23.99 -12.09 -11.17
N GLY A 42 23.75 -10.78 -11.12
CA GLY A 42 23.55 -9.92 -12.28
C GLY A 42 24.72 -8.97 -12.54
N GLY A 43 24.90 -8.58 -13.80
CA GLY A 43 25.71 -7.41 -14.15
C GLY A 43 25.03 -6.09 -13.76
N PRO A 44 25.69 -4.94 -13.95
CA PRO A 44 25.16 -3.63 -13.56
C PRO A 44 23.82 -3.26 -14.23
N ASP A 45 23.50 -3.87 -15.38
CA ASP A 45 22.24 -3.65 -16.11
C ASP A 45 21.17 -4.72 -15.83
N TYR A 46 21.44 -5.67 -14.93
CA TYR A 46 20.52 -6.77 -14.62
C TYR A 46 19.61 -6.39 -13.45
N SER A 47 18.32 -6.25 -13.71
CA SER A 47 17.32 -5.81 -12.74
C SER A 47 16.61 -6.98 -12.04
N TYR A 48 15.83 -6.66 -11.01
CA TYR A 48 14.95 -7.64 -10.37
C TYR A 48 13.93 -8.23 -11.37
N ASP A 49 13.40 -7.41 -12.28
CA ASP A 49 12.42 -7.86 -13.27
C ASP A 49 13.04 -8.86 -14.25
N ASP A 50 14.31 -8.68 -14.62
CA ASP A 50 15.05 -9.65 -15.43
C ASP A 50 15.27 -10.96 -14.66
N ALA A 51 15.63 -10.88 -13.37
CA ALA A 51 15.77 -12.05 -12.50
C ALA A 51 14.46 -12.82 -12.33
N VAL A 52 13.31 -12.14 -12.31
CA VAL A 52 11.99 -12.77 -12.31
C VAL A 52 11.68 -13.41 -13.66
N ALA A 53 11.98 -12.73 -14.77
CA ALA A 53 11.77 -13.24 -16.13
C ALA A 53 12.58 -14.51 -16.41
N ASP A 54 13.81 -14.57 -15.90
CA ASP A 54 14.69 -15.73 -16.00
C ASP A 54 14.34 -16.86 -15.01
N GLY A 55 13.33 -16.65 -14.15
CA GLY A 55 12.88 -17.62 -13.15
C GLY A 55 13.85 -17.81 -11.98
N GLN A 56 14.80 -16.89 -11.80
CA GLN A 56 15.74 -16.89 -10.67
C GLN A 56 15.09 -16.38 -9.38
N CYS A 57 14.14 -15.45 -9.51
CA CYS A 57 13.42 -14.86 -8.38
C CYS A 57 11.90 -15.03 -8.51
N PRO A 58 11.17 -15.16 -7.39
CA PRO A 58 9.72 -15.08 -7.40
C PRO A 58 9.25 -13.66 -7.77
N PRO A 59 8.07 -13.50 -8.39
CA PRO A 59 7.51 -12.19 -8.67
C PRO A 59 7.26 -11.41 -7.36
N SER A 60 7.30 -10.08 -7.43
CA SER A 60 6.88 -9.25 -6.29
C SER A 60 5.42 -9.51 -5.97
N GLN A 61 5.10 -9.60 -4.69
CA GLN A 61 3.73 -9.82 -4.22
C GLN A 61 3.18 -8.57 -3.54
N MET A 62 1.86 -8.42 -3.49
CA MET A 62 1.26 -7.32 -2.74
C MET A 62 1.49 -7.51 -1.25
N ARG A 63 1.70 -6.42 -0.50
CA ARG A 63 2.01 -6.50 0.93
C ARG A 63 0.96 -7.25 1.76
N TRP A 64 -0.32 -7.16 1.39
CA TRP A 64 -1.36 -7.87 2.12
C TRP A 64 -1.25 -9.40 2.02
N GLU A 65 -0.64 -9.92 0.95
CA GLU A 65 -0.42 -11.36 0.77
C GLU A 65 0.52 -11.91 1.85
N THR A 66 1.44 -11.10 2.38
CA THR A 66 2.33 -11.49 3.48
C THR A 66 1.65 -11.48 4.85
N TRP A 67 0.44 -10.93 4.99
CA TRP A 67 -0.29 -10.93 6.26
C TRP A 67 -1.13 -12.19 6.46
N ILE A 68 -1.41 -12.89 5.37
CA ILE A 68 -2.28 -14.06 5.33
C ILE A 68 -1.52 -15.37 5.13
N SER A 69 -0.20 -15.32 4.88
CA SER A 69 0.69 -16.48 4.79
C SER A 69 1.23 -16.87 6.17
#